data_AF-A0A839T409-F1
#
_entry.id   AF-A0A839T409-F1
#
_cell.length_a   1.000
_cell.length_b   1.000
_cell.length_c   1.000
_cell.angle_alpha   90.00
_cell.angle_beta   90.00
_cell.angle_gamma   90.00
#
_symmetry.space_group_name_H-M   'P 1'
#
loop_
_entity.id
_entity.type
_entity.pdbx_description
1 polymer ?
#
loop_
_entity_poly.entity_id
_entity_poly.type
_entity_poly.pdbx_seq_one_letter_code
_entity_poly.pdbx_strand_id
1 'polypeptide(L)' 'MLQPSARPQILGLLRTLTQDGDLDCAILAGTMKEPMARVPLGIQQAWIEGGVIAGDQSSQAA' A
#
# COMPACT_ATOMS: atom_id res chain seq x y z
N MET A 1 7.57 4.67 -14.88
CA MET A 1 6.33 3.88 -14.68
C MET A 1 6.71 2.42 -14.59
N LEU A 2 6.45 1.73 -13.47
CA LEU A 2 6.65 0.27 -13.41
C LEU A 2 5.76 -0.42 -14.44
N GLN A 3 6.34 -1.34 -15.22
CA GLN A 3 5.54 -2.20 -16.09
C GLN A 3 4.50 -2.96 -15.24
N PRO A 4 3.25 -3.14 -15.71
CA PRO A 4 2.19 -3.79 -14.94
C PRO A 4 2.57 -5.17 -14.37
N SER A 5 3.38 -5.92 -15.11
CA SER A 5 3.93 -7.23 -14.69
C SER A 5 4.89 -7.15 -13.51
N ALA A 6 5.54 -6.00 -13.29
CA ALA A 6 6.53 -5.81 -12.23
C ALA A 6 5.90 -5.36 -10.89
N ARG A 7 4.59 -5.01 -10.85
CA ARG A 7 3.94 -4.55 -9.61
C ARG A 7 3.80 -5.65 -8.55
N PRO A 8 3.38 -6.89 -8.88
CA PRO A 8 3.37 -7.98 -7.90
C PRO A 8 4.78 -8.36 -7.46
N GLN A 9 5.76 -8.26 -8.38
CA GLN A 9 7.16 -8.57 -8.10
C GLN A 9 7.77 -7.60 -7.09
N ILE A 10 7.52 -6.29 -7.25
CA ILE A 10 8.06 -5.29 -6.33
C ILE A 10 7.43 -5.39 -4.94
N LEU A 11 6.12 -5.67 -4.86
CA LEU A 11 5.44 -5.91 -3.59
C LEU A 11 5.98 -7.15 -2.87
N GLY A 12 6.25 -8.23 -3.62
CA GLY A 12 6.89 -9.42 -3.09
C GLY A 12 8.29 -9.14 -2.55
N LEU A 13 9.12 -8.46 -3.33
CA LEU A 13 10.49 -8.09 -2.95
C LEU A 13 10.52 -7.23 -1.68
N LEU A 14 9.74 -6.13 -1.66
CA LEU A 14 9.70 -5.23 -0.52
C LEU A 14 9.24 -5.96 0.75
N ARG A 15 8.24 -6.84 0.63
CA ARG A 15 7.79 -7.67 1.76
C ARG A 15 8.91 -8.57 2.27
N THR A 16 9.61 -9.30 1.39
CA THR A 16 10.73 -10.17 1.77
C THR A 16 11.80 -9.38 2.51
N LEU A 17 12.24 -8.26 1.96
CA LEU A 17 13.27 -7.41 2.60
C LEU A 17 12.82 -6.89 3.98
N THR A 18 11.53 -6.53 4.14
CA THR A 18 11.01 -6.12 5.46
C THR A 18 10.88 -7.28 6.46
N GLN A 19 10.67 -8.50 5.98
CA GLN A 19 10.55 -9.69 6.84
C GLN A 19 11.91 -10.22 7.27
N ASP A 20 12.91 -10.13 6.39
CA ASP A 20 14.28 -10.56 6.65
C ASP A 20 15.06 -9.55 7.52
N GLY A 21 14.50 -8.36 7.76
CA GLY A 21 15.12 -7.29 8.56
C GLY A 21 16.13 -6.43 7.79
N ASP A 22 16.25 -6.65 6.47
CA ASP A 22 17.08 -5.81 5.59
C ASP A 22 16.49 -4.41 5.41
N LEU A 23 15.17 -4.28 5.58
CA LEU A 23 14.45 -3.00 5.63
C LEU A 23 13.58 -2.94 6.89
N ASP A 24 13.63 -1.82 7.60
CA ASP A 24 12.70 -1.59 8.71
C ASP A 24 11.25 -1.38 8.21
N CYS A 25 11.10 -0.74 7.05
CA CYS A 25 9.80 -0.41 6.46
C CYS A 25 9.92 -0.13 4.95
N ALA A 26 8.85 -0.41 4.21
CA ALA A 26 8.70 -0.04 2.80
C ALA A 26 7.34 0.60 2.55
N ILE A 27 7.32 1.74 1.85
CA ILE A 27 6.09 2.47 1.49
C ILE A 27 5.97 2.49 -0.03
N LEU A 28 4.85 1.99 -0.54
CA LEU A 28 4.50 2.07 -1.95
C LEU A 28 3.32 3.03 -2.13
N ALA A 29 3.55 4.14 -2.80
CA ALA A 29 2.51 5.10 -3.17
C ALA A 29 2.32 5.12 -4.69
N GLY A 30 1.07 5.21 -5.12
CA GLY A 30 0.74 5.28 -6.53
C GLY A 30 -0.75 5.47 -6.76
N THR A 31 -1.12 5.72 -8.00
CA THR A 31 -2.53 5.78 -8.41
C THR A 31 -2.99 4.41 -8.89
N MET A 32 -4.19 4.03 -8.45
CA MET A 32 -4.89 2.85 -8.96
C MET A 32 -6.23 3.31 -9.53
N LYS A 33 -6.82 2.48 -10.41
CA LYS A 33 -8.18 2.76 -10.91
C LYS A 33 -9.23 2.47 -9.84
N GLU A 34 -8.93 1.50 -8.97
CA GLU A 34 -9.84 0.97 -7.95
C GLU A 34 -9.01 0.58 -6.71
N PRO A 35 -9.63 0.57 -5.50
CA PRO A 35 -9.01 0.02 -4.29
C PRO A 35 -8.60 -1.44 -4.47
N MET A 36 -7.64 -1.92 -3.68
CA MET A 36 -7.29 -3.35 -3.73
C MET A 36 -8.41 -4.18 -3.10
N ALA A 37 -8.91 -5.17 -3.85
CA ALA A 37 -9.96 -6.06 -3.34
C ALA A 37 -9.50 -6.92 -2.15
N ARG A 38 -8.20 -7.20 -2.03
CA ARG A 38 -7.61 -7.93 -0.90
C ARG A 38 -6.21 -7.43 -0.62
N VAL A 39 -5.96 -7.07 0.63
CA VAL A 39 -4.62 -6.73 1.12
C VAL A 39 -3.92 -8.00 1.61
N PRO A 40 -2.70 -8.30 1.15
CA PRO A 40 -1.93 -9.44 1.68
C PRO A 40 -1.62 -9.29 3.17
N LEU A 41 -1.52 -10.41 3.88
CA LEU A 41 -1.12 -10.42 5.30
C LEU A 41 0.26 -9.76 5.48
N GLY A 42 0.39 -8.93 6.51
CA GLY A 42 1.62 -8.19 6.81
C GLY A 42 1.80 -6.90 6.01
N ILE A 43 0.81 -6.49 5.20
CA ILE A 43 0.82 -5.22 4.48
C ILE A 43 -0.35 -4.36 4.96
N GLN A 44 -0.09 -3.08 5.20
CA GLN A 44 -1.13 -2.07 5.44
C GLN A 44 -1.39 -1.29 4.15
N GLN A 45 -2.65 -0.94 3.90
CA GLN A 45 -3.06 -0.10 2.77
C GLN A 45 -3.90 1.06 3.26
N ALA A 46 -3.66 2.25 2.70
CA ALA A 46 -4.56 3.39 2.75
C ALA A 46 -4.99 3.75 1.33
N TRP A 47 -6.31 3.90 1.10
CA TRP A 47 -6.84 4.50 -0.13
C TRP A 47 -7.01 6.00 0.11
N ILE A 48 -6.50 6.85 -0.78
CA ILE A 48 -6.62 8.30 -0.63
C ILE A 48 -7.52 8.82 -1.74
N GLU A 49 -8.62 9.47 -1.36
CA GLU A 49 -9.59 10.08 -2.26
C GLU A 49 -9.83 11.53 -1.84
N GLY A 50 -9.67 12.47 -2.78
CA GLY A 50 -9.82 13.91 -2.47
C GLY A 50 -8.85 14.45 -1.41
N GLY A 51 -7.71 13.78 -1.20
CA GLY A 51 -6.73 14.14 -0.17
C GLY A 51 -7.02 13.57 1.23
N VAL A 52 -8.03 12.71 1.37
CA VAL A 52 -8.42 12.08 2.63
C VAL A 52 -8.29 10.57 2.52
N ILE A 53 -7.88 9.90 3.60
CA ILE A 53 -7.86 8.44 3.66
C ILE A 53 -9.31 7.93 3.66
N ALA A 54 -9.72 7.20 2.63
CA ALA A 54 -11.05 6.63 2.56
C ALA A 54 -11.22 5.56 3.65
N GLY A 55 -12.31 5.65 4.40
CA GLY A 55 -12.52 4.90 5.64
C GLY A 55 -12.18 5.70 6.90
N ASP A 56 -11.47 6.82 6.79
CA ASP A 56 -11.18 7.75 7.88
C ASP A 56 -12.30 8.80 8.08
N GLN A 57 -13.53 8.47 7.68
CA GLN A 57 -14.75 9.23 8.02
C GLN A 57 -15.12 9.07 9.51
N SER A 58 -14.23 8.53 10.33
CA SER A 58 -14.38 8.37 11.78
C SER A 58 -13.21 9.00 12.53
N SER A 59 -12.86 10.26 12.22
CA SER A 59 -12.18 11.20 13.13
C SER A 59 -12.08 12.63 12.56
N GLN A 60 -13.12 13.12 11.88
CA GLN A 60 -13.38 14.57 11.84
C GLN A 60 -14.34 14.92 12.98
N ALA A 61 -13.78 15.08 14.18
CA ALA A 61 -14.42 15.78 15.28
C ALA A 61 -13.33 16.35 16.22
N ALA A 62 -12.85 17.55 15.89
CA ALA A 62 -12.53 18.63 16.83
C ALA A 62 -12.28 19.91 16.02
#